data_AF-A0A414ZRI0-F1
#
_entry.id   AF-A0A414ZRI0-F1
#
_cell.length_a   1.000
_cell.length_b   1.000
_cell.length_c   1.000
_cell.angle_alpha   90.00
_cell.angle_beta   90.00
_cell.angle_gamma   90.00
#
_symmetry.space_group_name_H-M   'P 1'
#
loop_
_entity.id
_entity.type
_entity.pdbx_description
1 polymer ?
#
loop_
_entity_poly.entity_id
_entity_poly.type
_entity_poly.pdbx_seq_one_letter_code
_entity_poly.pdbx_strand_id
1 'polypeptide(L)'
;MIINKDMLECKQCGKIYFFESSKPYSKFCLKCGGRLNFIDNVDCDTELAEQRKNQPKYNPMEDPNFPLSKPKVECPYCHSTNTSKIGTVSRMTSTAMFGLASKKIGKQWHCNSCNSDF
;
A
#
# COMPACT_ATOMS: atom_id res chain seq x y z
N MET A 1 15.75 -9.98 24.41
CA MET A 1 16.48 -8.79 24.93
C MET A 1 15.94 -7.55 24.23
N ILE A 2 15.53 -6.52 24.98
CA ILE A 2 15.05 -5.27 24.40
C ILE A 2 16.24 -4.33 24.19
N ILE A 3 16.44 -3.88 22.95
CA ILE A 3 17.48 -2.93 22.57
C ILE A 3 16.84 -1.60 22.22
N ASN A 4 17.22 -0.54 22.94
CA ASN A 4 16.84 0.83 22.62
C ASN A 4 17.70 1.34 21.46
N LYS A 5 17.05 1.89 20.43
CA LYS A 5 17.73 2.53 19.31
C LYS A 5 17.23 3.95 19.10
N ASP A 6 18.17 4.88 18.98
CA ASP A 6 17.91 6.26 18.62
C ASP A 6 17.76 6.35 17.09
N MET A 7 16.66 6.94 16.65
CA MET A 7 16.37 7.25 15.25
C MET A 7 16.78 8.69 14.97
N LEU A 8 17.78 8.88 14.12
CA LEU A 8 18.24 10.20 13.71
C LEU A 8 18.13 10.40 12.21
N GLU A 9 17.73 11.61 11.80
CA GLU A 9 17.66 12.00 10.39
C GLU A 9 18.67 13.08 10.06
N CYS A 10 19.30 12.93 8.90
CA CYS A 10 20.04 13.99 8.27
C CYS A 10 19.12 14.82 7.35
N LYS A 11 18.82 16.07 7.72
CA LYS A 11 17.98 16.96 6.91
C LYS A 11 18.59 17.33 5.55
N GLN A 12 19.91 17.20 5.39
CA GLN A 12 20.58 17.49 4.12
C GLN A 12 20.46 16.36 3.10
N CYS A 13 20.45 15.10 3.54
CA CYS A 13 20.37 13.95 2.62
C CYS A 13 19.08 13.12 2.76
N GLY A 14 18.20 13.48 3.69
CA GLY A 14 16.94 12.79 3.98
C GLY A 14 17.11 11.36 4.51
N LYS A 15 18.34 10.95 4.88
CA LYS A 15 18.60 9.60 5.38
C LYS A 15 18.31 9.50 6.86
N ILE A 16 17.63 8.43 7.23
CA ILE A 16 17.41 8.02 8.61
C ILE A 16 18.47 6.98 8.97
N TYR A 17 19.01 7.13 10.17
CA TYR A 17 20.00 6.27 10.78
C TYR A 17 19.45 5.78 12.12
N PHE A 18 19.76 4.52 12.44
CA PHE A 18 19.38 3.90 13.70
C PHE A 18 20.66 3.51 14.44
N PHE A 19 20.84 4.04 15.64
CA PHE A 19 21.99 3.72 16.50
C PHE A 19 21.51 3.15 17.82
N GLU A 20 22.24 2.22 18.41
CA GLU A 20 21.93 1.75 19.75
C GLU A 20 22.22 2.86 20.77
N SER A 21 21.23 3.22 21.58
CA SER A 21 21.34 4.30 22.58
C SER A 21 22.42 4.01 23.63
N SER A 22 22.74 2.74 23.86
CA SER A 22 23.76 2.27 24.81
C SER A 22 25.20 2.46 24.31
N LYS A 23 25.41 2.71 23.02
CA LYS A 23 26.74 2.85 22.41
C LYS A 23 26.99 4.29 21.98
N PRO A 24 28.21 4.81 22.12
CA PRO A 24 28.54 6.11 21.58
C PRO A 24 28.45 6.07 20.06
N TYR A 25 27.72 7.01 19.47
CA TYR A 25 27.58 7.14 18.02
C TYR A 25 27.87 8.58 17.55
N SER A 26 28.25 8.70 16.28
CA SER A 26 28.54 10.00 15.67
C SER A 26 27.28 10.82 15.48
N LYS A 27 27.32 12.10 15.84
CA LYS A 27 26.23 13.07 15.59
C LYS A 27 26.28 13.67 14.17
N PHE A 28 27.15 13.15 13.32
CA PHE A 28 27.33 13.61 11.94
C PHE A 28 26.98 12.51 10.94
N CYS A 29 26.37 12.92 9.84
CA CYS A 29 25.97 12.04 8.76
C CYS A 29 27.19 11.53 8.00
N LEU A 30 27.34 10.21 7.90
CA LEU A 30 28.44 9.56 7.17
C LEU A 30 28.44 9.85 5.66
N LYS A 31 27.32 10.31 5.08
CA LYS A 31 27.21 10.59 3.64
C LYS A 31 27.58 12.02 3.27
N CYS A 32 27.14 13.00 4.05
CA CYS A 32 27.27 14.42 3.69
C CYS A 32 27.97 15.27 4.75
N GLY A 33 28.36 14.69 5.89
CA GLY A 33 28.99 15.42 7.00
C GLY A 33 28.03 16.31 7.80
N GLY A 34 26.78 16.48 7.36
CA GLY A 34 25.77 17.27 8.05
C GLY A 34 25.41 16.74 9.43
N ARG A 35 24.93 17.62 10.32
CA ARG A 35 24.47 17.23 11.66
C ARG A 35 23.22 16.36 11.59
N LEU A 36 23.23 15.26 12.34
CA LEU A 36 22.08 14.39 12.53
C LEU A 36 21.14 14.99 13.57
N ASN A 37 19.84 14.95 13.28
CA ASN A 37 18.79 15.41 14.19
C ASN A 37 18.09 14.19 14.77
N PHE A 38 17.94 14.16 16.08
CA PHE A 38 17.15 13.15 16.75
C PHE A 38 15.67 13.27 16.36
N ILE A 39 15.04 12.15 16.08
CA ILE A 39 13.60 12.08 15.83
C ILE A 39 12.90 11.39 16.99
N ASP A 40 13.28 10.14 17.27
CA ASP A 40 12.61 9.32 18.28
C ASP A 40 13.48 8.14 18.75
N ASN A 41 13.03 7.44 19.79
CA ASN A 41 13.61 6.19 20.28
C ASN A 41 12.70 5.02 19.93
N VAL A 42 13.29 3.90 19.52
CA VAL A 42 12.56 2.67 19.24
C VAL A 42 13.10 1.51 20.07
N ASP A 43 12.20 0.82 20.75
CA ASP A 43 12.47 -0.43 21.46
C ASP A 43 12.39 -1.60 20.49
N CYS A 44 13.52 -2.24 20.22
CA CYS A 44 13.60 -3.46 19.42
C CYS A 44 13.72 -4.68 20.32
N ASP A 45 12.66 -5.48 20.44
CA ASP A 45 12.74 -6.81 21.06
C ASP A 45 13.34 -7.82 20.08
N THR A 46 14.60 -8.18 20.30
CA THR A 46 15.32 -9.11 19.42
C THR A 46 14.77 -10.53 19.47
N GLU A 47 14.23 -10.97 20.62
CA GLU A 47 13.70 -12.33 20.75
C GLU A 47 12.38 -12.47 19.99
N LEU A 48 11.51 -11.46 20.12
CA LEU A 48 10.29 -11.40 19.33
C LEU A 48 10.60 -11.33 17.82
N ALA A 49 11.61 -10.55 17.43
CA ALA A 49 12.03 -10.47 16.03
C ALA A 49 12.53 -11.82 15.49
N GLU A 50 13.27 -12.59 16.27
CA GLU A 50 13.72 -13.94 15.90
C GLU A 50 12.57 -14.95 15.81
N GLN A 51 11.62 -14.90 16.75
CA GLN A 51 10.42 -15.73 16.68
C GLN A 51 9.62 -15.45 15.40
N ARG A 52 9.48 -14.16 15.03
CA ARG A 52 8.77 -13.75 13.80
C ARG A 52 9.50 -14.13 12.51
N LYS A 53 10.83 -14.29 12.50
CA LYS A 53 11.57 -14.74 11.29
C LYS A 53 11.13 -16.12 10.82
N ASN A 54 10.75 -16.99 11.75
CA ASN A 54 10.33 -18.37 11.48
C ASN A 54 8.81 -18.53 11.32
N GLN A 55 8.03 -17.46 11.54
CA GLN A 55 6.59 -17.51 11.34
C GLN A 55 6.25 -17.60 9.85
N PRO A 56 5.21 -18.37 9.48
CA PRO A 56 4.69 -18.34 8.12
C PRO A 56 4.25 -16.91 7.78
N LYS A 57 4.44 -16.50 6.53
CA LYS A 57 3.95 -15.20 6.05
C LYS A 57 2.44 -15.14 6.27
N TYR A 58 1.96 -14.03 6.84
CA TYR A 58 0.53 -13.80 7.03
C TYR A 58 -0.21 -13.96 5.69
N ASN A 59 -1.18 -14.88 5.67
CA ASN A 59 -2.07 -15.11 4.55
C ASN A 59 -3.44 -14.48 4.86
N PRO A 60 -3.83 -13.37 4.20
CA PRO A 60 -5.11 -12.72 4.43
C PRO A 60 -6.34 -13.61 4.18
N MET A 61 -6.19 -14.70 3.42
CA MET A 61 -7.27 -15.65 3.15
C MET A 61 -7.57 -16.59 4.32
N GLU A 62 -6.64 -16.73 5.27
CA GLU A 62 -6.77 -17.60 6.44
C GLU A 62 -7.26 -16.86 7.69
N ASP A 63 -7.30 -15.51 7.67
CA ASP A 63 -7.74 -14.71 8.81
C ASP A 63 -9.28 -14.52 8.80
N PRO A 64 -10.02 -15.10 9.76
CA PRO A 64 -11.48 -14.95 9.84
C PRO A 64 -11.95 -13.52 10.15
N ASN A 65 -11.04 -12.63 10.58
CA ASN A 65 -11.31 -11.22 10.81
C ASN A 65 -10.86 -10.31 9.66
N PHE A 66 -10.32 -10.86 8.57
CA PHE A 66 -9.90 -10.04 7.44
C PHE A 66 -11.13 -9.34 6.83
N PRO A 67 -11.21 -8.00 6.84
CA PRO A 67 -12.35 -7.27 6.31
C PRO A 67 -12.34 -7.35 4.78
N LEU A 68 -12.89 -8.43 4.24
CA LEU A 68 -13.07 -8.66 2.81
C LEU A 68 -14.29 -7.88 2.28
N SER A 69 -14.56 -6.68 2.81
CA SER A 69 -15.64 -5.83 2.33
C SER A 69 -15.19 -5.10 1.08
N LYS A 70 -15.18 -5.80 -0.06
CA LYS A 70 -15.18 -5.13 -1.36
C LYS A 70 -16.47 -4.30 -1.44
N PRO A 71 -16.43 -3.01 -1.82
CA PRO A 71 -17.66 -2.26 -2.07
C PRO A 71 -18.47 -3.02 -3.11
N LYS A 72 -19.66 -3.50 -2.71
CA LYS A 72 -20.58 -4.21 -3.59
C LYS A 72 -21.25 -3.17 -4.47
N VAL A 73 -20.80 -3.05 -5.71
CA VAL A 73 -21.49 -2.23 -6.70
C VAL A 73 -22.65 -3.04 -7.24
N GLU A 74 -23.85 -2.52 -7.06
CA GLU A 74 -25.09 -3.15 -7.50
C GLU A 74 -25.49 -2.59 -8.87
N CYS A 75 -25.83 -3.48 -9.79
CA CYS A 75 -26.33 -3.08 -11.10
C CYS A 75 -27.73 -2.46 -10.99
N PRO A 76 -27.96 -1.21 -11.46
CA PRO A 76 -29.27 -0.57 -11.38
C PRO A 76 -30.34 -1.21 -12.28
N TYR A 77 -29.95 -2.10 -13.20
CA TYR A 77 -30.87 -2.73 -14.15
C TYR A 77 -31.36 -4.10 -13.69
N CYS A 78 -30.53 -4.86 -13.00
CA CYS A 78 -30.83 -6.25 -12.64
C CYS A 78 -30.54 -6.58 -11.17
N HIS A 79 -30.12 -5.60 -10.37
CA HIS A 79 -29.82 -5.74 -8.95
C HIS A 79 -28.74 -6.79 -8.63
N SER A 80 -27.97 -7.20 -9.64
CA SER A 80 -26.86 -8.12 -9.47
C SER A 80 -25.62 -7.39 -8.94
N THR A 81 -24.94 -8.01 -7.97
CA THR A 81 -23.63 -7.57 -7.48
C THR A 81 -22.47 -8.17 -8.28
N ASN A 82 -22.76 -8.94 -9.34
CA ASN A 82 -21.74 -9.50 -10.24
C ASN A 82 -21.31 -8.44 -11.27
N THR A 83 -20.57 -7.43 -10.79
CA THR A 83 -20.08 -6.31 -11.60
C THR A 83 -18.55 -6.31 -11.66
N SER A 84 -17.98 -6.08 -12.83
CA SER A 84 -16.55 -5.91 -13.06
C SER A 84 -16.23 -4.45 -13.40
N LYS A 85 -15.04 -3.96 -13.01
CA LYS A 85 -14.62 -2.60 -13.37
C LYS A 85 -14.24 -2.58 -14.85
N ILE A 86 -14.77 -1.63 -15.61
CA ILE A 86 -14.40 -1.44 -17.02
C ILE A 86 -12.93 -0.98 -17.06
N GLY A 87 -12.05 -1.82 -17.59
CA GLY A 87 -10.63 -1.52 -17.75
C GLY A 87 -10.40 -0.34 -18.71
N THR A 88 -9.32 0.41 -18.49
CA THR A 88 -8.93 1.55 -19.34
C THR A 88 -8.57 1.15 -20.77
N VAL A 89 -8.17 -0.11 -21.01
CA VAL A 89 -7.75 -0.60 -22.33
C VAL A 89 -8.91 -0.68 -23.33
N SER A 90 -10.13 -1.01 -22.89
CA SER A 90 -11.33 -1.01 -23.76
C SER A 90 -11.84 0.40 -24.08
N ARG A 91 -11.30 1.45 -23.44
CA ARG A 91 -11.60 2.86 -23.80
C ARG A 91 -10.71 3.37 -24.94
N MET A 92 -9.54 2.76 -25.17
CA MET A 92 -8.55 3.26 -26.14
C MET A 92 -8.71 2.64 -27.53
N THR A 93 -9.26 1.43 -27.66
CA THR A 93 -9.50 0.80 -28.96
C THR A 93 -10.65 1.40 -29.76
N SER A 94 -11.50 2.26 -29.16
CA SER A 94 -12.63 2.89 -29.85
C SER A 94 -12.42 4.36 -30.21
N THR A 95 -11.31 4.99 -29.80
CA THR A 95 -11.03 6.39 -30.13
C THR A 95 -10.30 6.58 -31.47
N ALA A 96 -9.85 5.49 -32.10
CA ALA A 96 -9.13 5.55 -33.37
C ALA A 96 -10.00 5.36 -34.64
N MET A 97 -11.27 4.92 -34.52
CA MET A 97 -12.01 4.50 -35.73
C MET A 97 -13.32 5.25 -36.06
N PHE A 98 -14.14 5.71 -35.12
CA PHE A 98 -15.36 6.46 -35.49
C PHE A 98 -15.76 7.44 -34.38
N GLY A 99 -15.76 8.74 -34.70
CA GLY A 99 -16.54 9.71 -33.93
C GLY A 99 -17.98 9.22 -33.80
N LEU A 100 -18.59 9.40 -32.62
CA LEU A 100 -19.94 8.96 -32.22
C LEU A 100 -20.09 7.57 -31.55
N ALA A 101 -19.30 7.25 -30.53
CA ALA A 101 -19.57 6.10 -29.64
C ALA A 101 -19.92 6.53 -28.20
N SER A 102 -21.00 7.30 -28.03
CA SER A 102 -21.53 7.83 -26.76
C SER A 102 -22.00 6.80 -25.71
N LYS A 103 -21.74 5.49 -25.87
CA LYS A 103 -22.37 4.47 -25.01
C LYS A 103 -21.56 4.03 -23.78
N LYS A 104 -20.25 4.31 -23.73
CA LYS A 104 -19.33 3.90 -22.65
C LYS A 104 -18.55 5.06 -21.99
N ILE A 105 -18.74 6.30 -22.45
CA ILE A 105 -18.10 7.47 -21.84
C ILE A 105 -18.73 7.75 -20.47
N GLY A 106 -17.92 7.82 -19.43
CA GLY A 106 -18.33 8.09 -18.04
C GLY A 106 -18.65 6.86 -17.19
N LYS A 107 -18.89 5.70 -17.81
CA LYS A 107 -19.28 4.47 -17.10
C LYS A 107 -18.08 3.73 -16.52
N GLN A 108 -18.18 3.30 -15.27
CA GLN A 108 -17.06 2.70 -14.53
C GLN A 108 -17.21 1.19 -14.36
N TRP A 109 -18.44 0.68 -14.41
CA TRP A 109 -18.78 -0.70 -14.06
C TRP A 109 -19.52 -1.41 -15.19
N HIS A 110 -19.21 -2.68 -15.36
CA HIS A 110 -19.87 -3.59 -16.29
C HIS A 110 -20.59 -4.67 -15.47
N CYS A 111 -21.89 -4.85 -15.66
CA CYS A 111 -22.61 -5.93 -15.04
C CYS A 111 -22.48 -7.21 -15.88
N ASN A 112 -21.88 -8.26 -15.32
CA ASN A 112 -21.72 -9.55 -16.00
C ASN A 112 -23.05 -10.34 -16.09
N SER A 113 -24.06 -9.98 -15.30
CA SER A 113 -25.36 -10.67 -15.29
C SER A 113 -26.31 -10.19 -16.39
N CYS A 114 -26.32 -8.89 -16.70
CA CYS A 114 -27.17 -8.34 -17.76
C CYS A 114 -26.39 -7.72 -18.93
N ASN A 115 -25.06 -7.84 -18.93
CA ASN A 115 -24.14 -7.28 -19.93
C ASN A 115 -24.29 -5.77 -20.15
N SER A 116 -24.74 -5.03 -19.13
CA SER A 116 -24.96 -3.58 -19.19
C SER A 116 -23.80 -2.81 -18.54
N ASP A 117 -23.38 -1.72 -19.18
CA ASP A 117 -22.39 -0.78 -18.64
C ASP A 117 -23.10 0.36 -17.90
N PHE A 118 -22.59 0.75 -16.72
CA PHE A 118 -23.05 1.90 -15.93
C PHE A 118 -21.93 2.63 -15.18
#